data_AF-A0A9E2UZG1-F1
#
_entry.id   AF-A0A9E2UZG1-F1
#
_cell.length_a   1.000
_cell.length_b   1.000
_cell.length_c   1.000
_cell.angle_alpha   90.00
_cell.angle_beta   90.00
_cell.angle_gamma   90.00
#
_symmetry.space_group_name_H-M   'P 1'
#
loop_
_entity.id
_entity.type
_entity.pdbx_description
1 polymer ?
#
loop_
_entity_poly.entity_id
_entity_poly.type
_entity_poly.pdbx_seq_one_letter_code
_entity_poly.pdbx_strand_id
1 'polypeptide(L)'
;MGTKITSVPYTISTPGFYYLSGNLTFSAGGQAISINADDVTLDLMGFSLTYSGTSDAIGIYVQGRKNVEIRNGTVRGFSSGVVEASNNAINYRAINVRATGNNTGFLFYGTNHLIKGCNASNNSNVGIYLRSGIITDCVASNNNYGINVSGPSNVLGNAAFNNNIQNFKFGMGVPTAILVDRNSAFGLATNYVIPGGTTGVQMGTNAGTP
;
A
#
# COMPACT_ATOMS: atom_id res chain seq x y z
N MET A 1 -23.65 -14.37 0.99
CA MET A 1 -22.97 -14.66 -0.30
C MET A 1 -22.18 -13.43 -0.72
N GLY A 2 -21.05 -13.60 -1.42
CA GLY A 2 -20.30 -12.49 -1.99
C GLY A 2 -20.81 -12.06 -3.35
N THR A 3 -20.56 -10.81 -3.73
CA THR A 3 -20.81 -10.28 -5.07
C THR A 3 -19.60 -10.54 -5.96
N LYS A 4 -19.82 -11.29 -7.04
CA LYS A 4 -18.79 -11.63 -8.03
C LYS A 4 -18.51 -10.44 -8.94
N ILE A 5 -17.23 -10.14 -9.17
CA ILE A 5 -16.76 -9.17 -10.17
C ILE A 5 -16.13 -9.95 -11.32
N THR A 6 -16.65 -9.74 -12.54
CA THR A 6 -16.22 -10.44 -13.77
C THR A 6 -15.65 -9.50 -14.82
N SER A 7 -15.74 -8.19 -14.63
CA SER A 7 -15.26 -7.17 -15.57
C SER A 7 -14.95 -5.87 -14.84
N VAL A 8 -14.10 -5.04 -15.46
CA VAL A 8 -13.76 -3.68 -15.02
C VAL A 8 -14.01 -2.69 -16.18
N PRO A 9 -14.39 -1.43 -15.91
CA PRO A 9 -14.49 -0.79 -14.61
C PRO A 9 -15.65 -1.34 -13.75
N TYR A 10 -15.48 -1.35 -12.43
CA TYR A 10 -16.52 -1.80 -11.50
C TYR A 10 -16.62 -0.84 -10.30
N THR A 11 -17.86 -0.49 -9.92
CA THR A 11 -18.12 0.37 -8.77
C THR A 11 -18.86 -0.40 -7.68
N ILE A 12 -18.25 -0.50 -6.50
CA ILE A 12 -18.86 -1.02 -5.29
C ILE A 12 -19.57 0.13 -4.58
N SER A 13 -20.90 0.13 -4.57
CA SER A 13 -21.72 1.19 -3.99
C SER A 13 -22.45 0.80 -2.71
N THR A 14 -22.38 -0.46 -2.29
CA THR A 14 -22.99 -0.96 -1.06
C THR A 14 -22.00 -1.76 -0.22
N PRO A 15 -22.12 -1.73 1.13
CA PRO A 15 -21.35 -2.58 2.02
C PRO A 15 -21.44 -4.06 1.65
N GLY A 16 -20.40 -4.83 1.95
CA GLY A 16 -20.43 -6.28 1.77
C GLY A 16 -19.13 -6.89 1.27
N PHE A 17 -19.22 -8.18 0.92
CA PHE A 17 -18.11 -8.99 0.43
C PHE A 17 -18.16 -9.08 -1.10
N TYR A 18 -17.07 -8.70 -1.75
CA TYR A 18 -16.88 -8.71 -3.20
C TYR A 18 -15.66 -9.54 -3.54
N TYR A 19 -15.67 -10.21 -4.69
CA TYR A 19 -14.52 -11.02 -5.09
C TYR A 19 -14.31 -11.09 -6.59
N LEU A 20 -13.04 -11.22 -7.00
CA LEU A 20 -12.70 -11.55 -8.38
C LEU A 20 -12.88 -13.04 -8.63
N SER A 21 -13.23 -13.37 -9.86
CA SER A 21 -13.43 -14.75 -10.32
C SER A 21 -12.50 -15.20 -11.44
N GLY A 22 -11.60 -14.30 -11.84
CA GLY A 22 -10.66 -14.46 -12.92
C GLY A 22 -9.74 -13.24 -12.98
N ASN A 23 -8.69 -13.35 -13.78
CA ASN A 23 -7.84 -12.21 -14.09
C ASN A 23 -8.64 -11.18 -14.88
N LEU A 24 -8.55 -9.91 -14.48
CA LEU A 24 -9.22 -8.79 -15.14
C LEU A 24 -8.17 -7.82 -15.70
N THR A 25 -8.45 -7.30 -16.89
CA THR A 25 -7.61 -6.31 -17.58
C THR A 25 -8.38 -5.01 -17.74
N PHE A 26 -7.75 -3.90 -17.37
CA PHE A 26 -8.26 -2.54 -17.56
C PHE A 26 -7.36 -1.81 -18.56
N SER A 27 -7.95 -1.15 -19.55
CA SER A 27 -7.21 -0.42 -20.61
C SER A 27 -7.65 1.03 -20.79
N ALA A 28 -8.72 1.46 -20.11
CA ALA A 28 -9.22 2.83 -20.16
C ALA A 28 -8.47 3.75 -19.16
N GLY A 29 -8.86 5.03 -19.12
CA GLY A 29 -8.43 5.95 -18.06
C GLY A 29 -9.35 5.89 -16.83
N GLY A 30 -8.88 6.42 -15.71
CA GLY A 30 -9.65 6.45 -14.45
C GLY A 30 -9.39 5.23 -13.56
N GLN A 31 -10.42 4.74 -12.87
CA GLN A 31 -10.32 3.67 -11.88
C GLN A 31 -10.85 2.35 -12.43
N ALA A 32 -10.08 1.27 -12.26
CA ALA A 32 -10.56 -0.07 -12.63
C ALA A 32 -11.58 -0.61 -11.62
N ILE A 33 -11.34 -0.41 -10.31
CA ILE A 33 -12.33 -0.68 -9.27
C ILE A 33 -12.45 0.52 -8.33
N SER A 34 -13.67 1.04 -8.18
CA SER A 34 -14.00 2.12 -7.24
C SER A 34 -14.82 1.59 -6.08
N ILE A 35 -14.42 1.89 -4.83
CA ILE A 35 -15.16 1.52 -3.62
C ILE A 35 -15.75 2.76 -2.98
N ASN A 36 -17.07 2.90 -3.09
CA ASN A 36 -17.85 4.06 -2.66
C ASN A 36 -18.73 3.74 -1.44
N ALA A 37 -18.47 2.64 -0.73
CA ALA A 37 -19.15 2.25 0.48
C ALA A 37 -18.17 1.93 1.61
N ASP A 38 -18.64 2.09 2.85
CA ASP A 38 -17.97 1.59 4.05
C ASP A 38 -18.21 0.08 4.19
N ASP A 39 -17.47 -0.58 5.08
CA ASP A 39 -17.67 -2.00 5.44
C ASP A 39 -17.61 -2.94 4.22
N VAL A 40 -16.62 -2.70 3.35
CA VAL A 40 -16.37 -3.49 2.14
C VAL A 40 -15.18 -4.41 2.35
N THR A 41 -15.31 -5.67 1.95
CA THR A 41 -14.16 -6.55 1.71
C THR A 41 -14.10 -6.87 0.22
N LEU A 42 -12.99 -6.55 -0.43
CA LEU A 42 -12.66 -6.97 -1.78
C LEU A 42 -11.56 -8.04 -1.73
N ASP A 43 -11.93 -9.26 -2.06
CA ASP A 43 -11.00 -10.39 -2.17
C ASP A 43 -10.63 -10.62 -3.64
N LEU A 44 -9.36 -10.42 -3.99
CA LEU A 44 -8.90 -10.69 -5.35
C LEU A 44 -8.75 -12.20 -5.62
N MET A 45 -8.96 -13.07 -4.62
CA MET A 45 -8.99 -14.54 -4.73
C MET A 45 -7.78 -15.15 -5.45
N GLY A 46 -6.61 -14.51 -5.34
CA GLY A 46 -5.37 -14.89 -6.01
C GLY A 46 -5.23 -14.37 -7.45
N PHE A 47 -6.28 -13.80 -8.04
CA PHE A 47 -6.28 -13.28 -9.40
C PHE A 47 -5.57 -11.93 -9.51
N SER A 48 -5.30 -11.52 -10.75
CA SER A 48 -4.71 -10.23 -11.07
C SER A 48 -5.71 -9.23 -11.64
N LEU A 49 -5.61 -8.00 -11.18
CA LEU A 49 -6.09 -6.81 -11.87
C LEU A 49 -4.90 -6.16 -12.57
N THR A 50 -4.92 -6.11 -13.89
CA THR A 50 -3.79 -5.66 -14.72
C THR A 50 -4.18 -4.45 -15.55
N TYR A 51 -3.32 -3.45 -15.61
CA TYR A 51 -3.43 -2.36 -16.56
C TYR A 51 -2.75 -2.71 -17.89
N SER A 52 -3.39 -2.40 -19.01
CA SER A 52 -2.83 -2.57 -20.37
C SER A 52 -3.04 -1.35 -21.26
N GLY A 53 -3.45 -0.21 -20.69
CA GLY A 53 -3.61 1.04 -21.43
C GLY A 53 -2.36 1.90 -21.40
N THR A 54 -2.48 3.12 -21.91
CA THR A 54 -1.37 4.10 -22.01
C THR A 54 -1.61 5.38 -21.19
N SER A 55 -2.74 5.50 -20.52
CA SER A 55 -3.09 6.67 -19.69
C SER A 55 -2.75 6.45 -18.22
N ASP A 56 -2.81 7.51 -17.42
CA ASP A 56 -2.77 7.39 -15.97
C ASP A 56 -4.08 6.76 -15.45
N ALA A 57 -3.99 5.51 -14.99
CA ALA A 57 -5.10 4.76 -14.44
C ALA A 57 -4.78 4.24 -13.02
N ILE A 58 -5.81 4.11 -12.21
CA ILE A 58 -5.76 3.59 -10.84
C ILE A 58 -6.35 2.19 -10.82
N GLY A 59 -5.68 1.24 -10.15
CA GLY A 59 -6.18 -0.12 -10.00
C GLY A 59 -7.40 -0.19 -9.09
N ILE A 60 -7.19 0.03 -7.80
CA ILE A 60 -8.24 0.03 -6.78
C ILE A 60 -8.24 1.39 -6.08
N TYR A 61 -9.37 2.07 -6.13
CA TYR A 61 -9.53 3.42 -5.61
C TYR A 61 -10.62 3.49 -4.56
N VAL A 62 -10.28 4.12 -3.44
CA VAL A 62 -11.19 4.39 -2.32
C VAL A 62 -10.97 5.83 -1.86
N GLN A 63 -12.05 6.53 -1.51
CA GLN A 63 -11.93 7.90 -1.00
C GLN A 63 -12.86 8.13 0.19
N GLY A 64 -12.25 8.35 1.36
CA GLY A 64 -12.97 8.78 2.56
C GLY A 64 -13.96 7.73 3.08
N ARG A 65 -13.69 6.45 2.84
CA ARG A 65 -14.47 5.32 3.36
C ARG A 65 -13.84 4.73 4.61
N LYS A 66 -14.63 3.96 5.35
CA LYS A 66 -14.25 3.32 6.61
C LYS A 66 -14.32 1.80 6.49
N ASN A 67 -13.43 1.13 7.20
CA ASN A 67 -13.46 -0.32 7.38
C ASN A 67 -13.41 -1.13 6.06
N VAL A 68 -12.64 -0.66 5.07
CA VAL A 68 -12.49 -1.38 3.80
C VAL A 68 -11.24 -2.27 3.83
N GLU A 69 -11.38 -3.52 3.40
CA GLU A 69 -10.32 -4.51 3.30
C GLU A 69 -10.12 -4.93 1.83
N ILE A 70 -8.88 -4.87 1.35
CA ILE A 70 -8.45 -5.42 0.06
C ILE A 70 -7.50 -6.57 0.33
N ARG A 71 -7.72 -7.75 -0.26
CA ARG A 71 -6.86 -8.90 0.02
C ARG A 71 -6.62 -9.86 -1.12
N ASN A 72 -5.58 -10.68 -0.95
CA ASN A 72 -5.26 -11.89 -1.71
C ASN A 72 -5.24 -11.71 -3.24
N GLY A 73 -4.20 -11.11 -3.82
CA GLY A 73 -4.06 -11.10 -5.28
C GLY A 73 -3.00 -10.15 -5.78
N THR A 74 -3.11 -9.75 -7.05
CA THR A 74 -2.12 -8.87 -7.69
C THR A 74 -2.78 -7.66 -8.34
N VAL A 75 -2.22 -6.48 -8.13
CA VAL A 75 -2.58 -5.24 -8.84
C VAL A 75 -1.34 -4.72 -9.55
N ARG A 76 -1.38 -4.57 -10.87
CA ARG A 76 -0.17 -4.31 -11.65
C ARG A 76 -0.34 -3.36 -12.84
N GLY A 77 0.73 -2.62 -13.15
CA GLY A 77 0.82 -1.78 -14.35
C GLY A 77 0.18 -0.40 -14.22
N PHE A 78 -0.43 -0.06 -13.09
CA PHE A 78 -1.19 1.19 -12.91
C PHE A 78 -0.30 2.38 -12.55
N SER A 79 -0.76 3.61 -12.73
CA SER A 79 -0.08 4.77 -12.12
C SER A 79 -0.17 4.68 -10.60
N SER A 80 -1.27 4.18 -10.06
CA SER A 80 -1.36 3.79 -8.65
C SER A 80 -2.10 2.46 -8.50
N GLY A 81 -1.48 1.51 -7.81
CA GLY A 81 -2.03 0.17 -7.59
C GLY A 81 -3.26 0.20 -6.70
N VAL A 82 -3.06 0.43 -5.40
CA VAL A 82 -4.13 0.50 -4.39
C VAL A 82 -4.06 1.83 -3.66
N VAL A 83 -5.14 2.61 -3.73
CA VAL A 83 -5.18 3.97 -3.22
C VAL A 83 -6.36 4.19 -2.29
N GLU A 84 -6.07 4.78 -1.14
CA GLU A 84 -7.02 5.47 -0.30
C GLU A 84 -6.64 6.97 -0.34
N ALA A 85 -7.52 7.82 -0.89
CA ALA A 85 -7.20 9.20 -1.29
C ALA A 85 -7.75 10.29 -0.34
N SER A 86 -7.99 9.99 0.94
CA SER A 86 -8.60 10.91 1.90
C SER A 86 -7.96 10.85 3.29
N ASN A 87 -7.66 12.02 3.83
CA ASN A 87 -7.19 12.16 5.21
C ASN A 87 -8.24 11.74 6.27
N ASN A 88 -9.50 11.54 5.87
CA ASN A 88 -10.62 11.18 6.74
C ASN A 88 -10.95 9.68 6.73
N ALA A 89 -10.30 8.87 5.89
CA ALA A 89 -10.50 7.43 5.91
C ALA A 89 -9.91 6.81 7.18
N ILE A 90 -10.56 5.76 7.67
CA ILE A 90 -10.16 5.07 8.91
C ILE A 90 -10.29 3.57 8.69
N ASN A 91 -9.32 2.80 9.19
CA ASN A 91 -9.39 1.33 9.21
C ASN A 91 -9.39 0.68 7.81
N TYR A 92 -8.64 1.26 6.86
CA TYR A 92 -8.32 0.64 5.58
C TYR A 92 -7.27 -0.45 5.74
N ARG A 93 -7.49 -1.61 5.14
CA ARG A 93 -6.64 -2.80 5.31
C ARG A 93 -6.24 -3.36 3.95
N ALA A 94 -4.95 -3.52 3.71
CA ALA A 94 -4.43 -4.30 2.59
C ALA A 94 -3.72 -5.55 3.13
N ILE A 95 -4.16 -6.74 2.73
CA ILE A 95 -3.69 -8.01 3.29
C ILE A 95 -3.32 -8.99 2.18
N ASN A 96 -2.08 -9.45 2.14
CA ASN A 96 -1.60 -10.43 1.13
C ASN A 96 -1.81 -9.96 -0.32
N VAL A 97 -1.58 -8.66 -0.59
CA VAL A 97 -1.69 -8.07 -1.92
C VAL A 97 -0.30 -7.85 -2.52
N ARG A 98 -0.14 -8.17 -3.81
CA ARG A 98 1.05 -7.85 -4.61
C ARG A 98 0.77 -6.62 -5.47
N ALA A 99 1.34 -5.48 -5.14
CA ALA A 99 1.29 -4.27 -5.98
C ALA A 99 2.61 -4.16 -6.76
N THR A 100 2.60 -4.60 -8.02
CA THR A 100 3.83 -4.74 -8.83
C THR A 100 3.80 -3.93 -10.12
N GLY A 101 4.92 -3.33 -10.50
CA GLY A 101 5.01 -2.66 -11.80
C GLY A 101 4.09 -1.44 -11.93
N ASN A 102 3.71 -0.81 -10.81
CA ASN A 102 2.92 0.43 -10.82
C ASN A 102 3.86 1.64 -10.75
N ASN A 103 3.37 2.87 -10.85
CA ASN A 103 4.18 4.00 -10.38
C ASN A 103 4.23 4.02 -8.85
N THR A 104 3.06 3.97 -8.19
CA THR A 104 2.96 3.79 -6.74
C THR A 104 2.22 2.50 -6.40
N GLY A 105 2.78 1.66 -5.52
CA GLY A 105 2.18 0.38 -5.14
C GLY A 105 0.96 0.55 -4.24
N PHE A 106 1.19 1.02 -3.01
CA PHE A 106 0.15 1.33 -2.02
C PHE A 106 0.27 2.79 -1.55
N LEU A 107 -0.85 3.50 -1.48
CA LEU A 107 -0.90 4.91 -1.07
C LEU A 107 -2.10 5.19 -0.17
N PHE A 108 -1.90 5.23 1.15
CA PHE A 108 -2.99 5.47 2.12
C PHE A 108 -2.78 6.74 2.96
N TYR A 109 -3.76 7.66 2.92
CA TYR A 109 -3.69 8.99 3.55
C TYR A 109 -4.51 9.12 4.84
N GLY A 110 -5.43 8.20 5.12
CA GLY A 110 -6.19 8.18 6.37
C GLY A 110 -5.38 7.73 7.59
N THR A 111 -6.08 7.25 8.62
CA THR A 111 -5.49 6.84 9.89
C THR A 111 -5.94 5.44 10.31
N ASN A 112 -5.19 4.85 11.25
CA ASN A 112 -5.46 3.51 11.78
C ASN A 112 -5.56 2.45 10.66
N HIS A 113 -4.66 2.52 9.68
CA HIS A 113 -4.62 1.59 8.57
C HIS A 113 -3.74 0.38 8.87
N LEU A 114 -3.90 -0.69 8.10
CA LEU A 114 -3.05 -1.88 8.18
C LEU A 114 -2.59 -2.29 6.78
N ILE A 115 -1.29 -2.44 6.59
CA ILE A 115 -0.72 -3.12 5.43
C ILE A 115 0.03 -4.33 5.95
N LYS A 116 -0.45 -5.53 5.60
CA LYS A 116 0.05 -6.79 6.16
C LYS A 116 0.33 -7.83 5.09
N GLY A 117 1.50 -8.46 5.13
CA GLY A 117 1.82 -9.58 4.22
C GLY A 117 1.87 -9.15 2.74
N CYS A 118 2.02 -7.86 2.46
CA CYS A 118 1.97 -7.32 1.11
C CYS A 118 3.36 -7.28 0.46
N ASN A 119 3.39 -7.36 -0.86
CA ASN A 119 4.59 -7.17 -1.66
C ASN A 119 4.40 -5.97 -2.59
N ALA A 120 5.21 -4.92 -2.40
CA ALA A 120 5.30 -3.78 -3.30
C ALA A 120 6.63 -3.83 -4.05
N SER A 121 6.61 -4.26 -5.31
CA SER A 121 7.83 -4.46 -6.09
C SER A 121 7.82 -3.87 -7.49
N ASN A 122 9.00 -3.49 -7.97
CA ASN A 122 9.18 -2.95 -9.31
C ASN A 122 8.29 -1.72 -9.58
N ASN A 123 7.96 -0.93 -8.54
CA ASN A 123 7.17 0.28 -8.74
C ASN A 123 8.08 1.45 -9.05
N SER A 124 7.77 2.25 -10.07
CA SER A 124 8.68 3.29 -10.55
C SER A 124 8.85 4.49 -9.61
N ASN A 125 8.07 4.55 -8.52
CA ASN A 125 8.20 5.55 -7.47
C ASN A 125 8.17 4.92 -6.06
N VAL A 126 7.03 4.92 -5.38
CA VAL A 126 6.92 4.46 -3.99
C VAL A 126 6.33 3.05 -3.95
N GLY A 127 6.97 2.14 -3.22
CA GLY A 127 6.42 0.82 -2.93
C GLY A 127 5.20 0.92 -2.01
N ILE A 128 5.42 1.39 -0.77
CA ILE A 128 4.38 1.50 0.25
C ILE A 128 4.46 2.89 0.89
N TYR A 129 3.37 3.66 0.79
CA TYR A 129 3.14 4.86 1.58
C TYR A 129 2.00 4.66 2.57
N LEU A 130 2.25 4.95 3.83
CA LEU A 130 1.24 4.94 4.89
C LEU A 130 1.35 6.20 5.74
N ARG A 131 0.27 6.99 5.83
CA ARG A 131 0.29 8.13 6.75
C ARG A 131 0.28 7.68 8.21
N SER A 132 -0.64 6.82 8.61
CA SER A 132 -0.73 6.35 9.99
C SER A 132 -1.35 4.97 10.10
N GLY A 133 -0.73 4.10 10.91
CA GLY A 133 -1.21 2.75 11.16
C GLY A 133 -0.09 1.75 11.35
N ILE A 134 -0.26 0.55 10.83
CA ILE A 134 0.70 -0.55 10.98
C ILE A 134 1.10 -1.07 9.61
N ILE A 135 2.41 -1.19 9.38
CA ILE A 135 2.98 -1.95 8.26
C ILE A 135 3.71 -3.15 8.87
N THR A 136 3.25 -4.36 8.55
CA THR A 136 3.84 -5.59 9.10
C THR A 136 4.01 -6.69 8.07
N ASP A 137 5.10 -7.45 8.19
CA ASP A 137 5.37 -8.62 7.36
C ASP A 137 5.33 -8.32 5.85
N CYS A 138 5.70 -7.10 5.45
CA CYS A 138 5.67 -6.66 4.06
C CYS A 138 7.06 -6.67 3.42
N VAL A 139 7.08 -6.77 2.08
CA VAL A 139 8.28 -6.65 1.26
C VAL A 139 8.15 -5.44 0.34
N ALA A 140 9.15 -4.55 0.34
CA ALA A 140 9.25 -3.44 -0.60
C ALA A 140 10.59 -3.49 -1.36
N SER A 141 10.57 -3.88 -2.64
CA SER A 141 11.81 -4.09 -3.40
C SER A 141 11.80 -3.54 -4.82
N ASN A 142 12.97 -3.13 -5.32
CA ASN A 142 13.11 -2.59 -6.68
C ASN A 142 12.15 -1.40 -6.95
N ASN A 143 11.92 -0.55 -5.94
CA ASN A 143 11.21 0.71 -6.10
C ASN A 143 12.19 1.90 -6.02
N ASN A 144 11.76 3.14 -6.30
CA ASN A 144 12.60 4.28 -5.94
C ASN A 144 12.65 4.46 -4.41
N TYR A 145 11.48 4.48 -3.78
CA TYR A 145 11.31 4.51 -2.33
C TYR A 145 10.62 3.23 -1.87
N GLY A 146 11.17 2.54 -0.87
CA GLY A 146 10.59 1.32 -0.32
C GLY A 146 9.34 1.59 0.52
N ILE A 147 9.52 1.69 1.84
CA ILE A 147 8.46 1.94 2.81
C ILE A 147 8.59 3.36 3.35
N ASN A 148 7.55 4.16 3.16
CA ASN A 148 7.49 5.55 3.60
C ASN A 148 6.29 5.72 4.54
N VAL A 149 6.55 6.21 5.75
CA VAL A 149 5.48 6.62 6.68
C VAL A 149 5.64 8.08 7.07
N SER A 150 4.53 8.80 7.18
CA SER A 150 4.55 10.25 7.44
C SER A 150 3.94 10.67 8.77
N GLY A 151 3.36 9.74 9.52
CA GLY A 151 2.69 9.97 10.80
C GLY A 151 2.81 8.77 11.76
N PRO A 152 2.11 8.81 12.91
CA PRO A 152 2.23 7.81 13.96
C PRO A 152 1.97 6.40 13.43
N SER A 153 2.97 5.52 13.54
CA SER A 153 2.95 4.21 12.89
C SER A 153 3.79 3.16 13.60
N ASN A 154 3.43 1.88 13.43
CA ASN A 154 4.31 0.76 13.75
C ASN A 154 4.79 0.11 12.45
N VAL A 155 6.10 0.04 12.25
CA VAL A 155 6.74 -0.58 11.09
C VAL A 155 7.51 -1.80 11.60
N LEU A 156 6.91 -2.99 11.45
CA LEU A 156 7.34 -4.20 12.15
C LEU A 156 7.62 -5.36 11.17
N GLY A 157 8.78 -6.01 11.26
CA GLY A 157 8.97 -7.28 10.53
C GLY A 157 9.02 -7.15 9.00
N ASN A 158 9.37 -5.98 8.47
CA ASN A 158 9.34 -5.74 7.02
C ASN A 158 10.73 -5.90 6.39
N ALA A 159 10.76 -6.25 5.11
CA ALA A 159 11.99 -6.25 4.31
C ALA A 159 11.92 -5.17 3.23
N ALA A 160 12.88 -4.25 3.20
CA ALA A 160 13.03 -3.32 2.09
C ALA A 160 14.43 -3.40 1.51
N PHE A 161 14.55 -3.68 0.22
CA PHE A 161 15.84 -3.93 -0.42
C PHE A 161 15.85 -3.61 -1.90
N ASN A 162 17.05 -3.35 -2.44
CA ASN A 162 17.25 -2.98 -3.83
C ASN A 162 16.35 -1.83 -4.29
N ASN A 163 15.95 -0.95 -3.37
CA ASN A 163 15.30 0.30 -3.75
C ASN A 163 16.39 1.28 -4.21
N ASN A 164 16.04 2.26 -5.06
CA ASN A 164 17.02 3.14 -5.69
C ASN A 164 17.47 4.28 -4.78
N ILE A 165 16.57 4.79 -3.93
CA ILE A 165 16.82 5.98 -3.11
C ILE A 165 16.85 5.61 -1.63
N GLN A 166 15.74 5.06 -1.11
CA GLN A 166 15.57 4.80 0.33
C GLN A 166 14.81 3.50 0.56
N ASN A 167 15.25 2.70 1.53
CA ASN A 167 14.53 1.50 1.95
C ASN A 167 13.39 1.86 2.91
N PHE A 168 13.67 2.62 3.98
CA PHE A 168 12.70 3.09 4.94
C PHE A 168 12.81 4.60 5.16
N LYS A 169 11.66 5.30 5.13
CA LYS A 169 11.55 6.71 5.46
C LYS A 169 10.48 6.92 6.54
N PHE A 170 10.85 7.64 7.60
CA PHE A 170 9.99 7.90 8.76
C PHE A 170 9.85 9.41 9.00
N GLY A 171 8.65 9.95 8.82
CA GLY A 171 8.25 11.29 9.22
C GLY A 171 8.33 12.40 8.15
N MET A 172 7.82 13.58 8.55
CA MET A 172 7.87 14.85 7.80
C MET A 172 8.40 16.04 8.65
N GLY A 173 9.31 15.80 9.59
CA GLY A 173 9.94 16.89 10.37
C GLY A 173 9.19 17.36 11.62
N VAL A 174 8.32 16.53 12.20
CA VAL A 174 7.76 16.73 13.55
C VAL A 174 7.87 15.44 14.36
N PRO A 175 7.93 15.49 15.72
CA PRO A 175 7.95 14.29 16.54
C PRO A 175 6.70 13.46 16.28
N THR A 176 6.87 12.32 15.65
CA THR A 176 5.79 11.35 15.39
C THR A 176 6.18 10.08 16.10
N ALA A 177 5.29 9.55 16.95
CA ALA A 177 5.53 8.28 17.63
C ALA A 177 5.56 7.16 16.58
N ILE A 178 6.76 6.72 16.22
CA ILE A 178 6.97 5.64 15.26
C ILE A 178 7.78 4.54 15.92
N LEU A 179 7.21 3.34 16.01
CA LEU A 179 7.95 2.15 16.44
C LEU A 179 8.47 1.40 15.22
N VAL A 180 9.78 1.19 15.15
CA VAL A 180 10.46 0.49 14.06
C VAL A 180 11.16 -0.72 14.63
N ASP A 181 10.70 -1.93 14.32
CA ASP A 181 11.31 -3.14 14.90
C ASP A 181 11.30 -4.34 13.94
N ARG A 182 12.29 -5.22 14.08
CA ARG A 182 12.45 -6.45 13.27
C ARG A 182 12.44 -6.22 11.74
N ASN A 183 12.84 -5.03 11.29
CA ASN A 183 12.93 -4.75 9.85
C ASN A 183 14.32 -5.10 9.31
N SER A 184 14.36 -5.53 8.05
CA SER A 184 15.60 -5.82 7.31
C SER A 184 15.74 -4.84 6.14
N ALA A 185 16.89 -4.16 6.07
CA ALA A 185 17.23 -3.22 5.02
C ALA A 185 18.59 -3.58 4.41
N PHE A 186 18.67 -3.75 3.09
CA PHE A 186 19.93 -4.00 2.39
C PHE A 186 19.92 -3.48 0.95
N GLY A 187 21.09 -3.44 0.29
CA GLY A 187 21.27 -2.89 -1.04
C GLY A 187 22.02 -1.55 -1.03
N LEU A 188 21.95 -0.81 -2.14
CA LEU A 188 22.71 0.44 -2.34
C LEU A 188 21.98 1.71 -1.86
N ALA A 189 20.67 1.63 -1.57
CA ALA A 189 19.89 2.76 -1.06
C ALA A 189 20.21 3.08 0.41
N THR A 190 19.87 4.30 0.83
CA THR A 190 19.89 4.65 2.25
C THR A 190 18.86 3.81 3.00
N ASN A 191 19.31 3.11 4.05
CA ASN A 191 18.46 2.15 4.74
C ASN A 191 17.35 2.81 5.54
N TYR A 192 17.70 3.77 6.40
CA TYR A 192 16.76 4.46 7.28
C TYR A 192 16.93 5.97 7.15
N VAL A 193 15.85 6.66 6.84
CA VAL A 193 15.82 8.13 6.73
C VAL A 193 14.78 8.71 7.65
N ILE A 194 15.23 9.58 8.56
CA ILE A 194 14.37 10.25 9.54
C ILE A 194 14.57 11.77 9.42
N PRO A 195 13.79 12.46 8.57
CA PRO A 195 13.91 13.91 8.40
C PRO A 195 13.58 14.64 9.70
N GLY A 196 14.53 15.44 10.21
CA GLY A 196 14.37 16.18 11.48
C GLY A 196 14.97 15.49 12.71
N GLY A 197 15.65 14.34 12.55
CA GLY A 197 16.29 13.60 13.63
C GLY A 197 15.39 12.54 14.26
N THR A 198 15.92 11.79 15.22
CA THR A 198 15.27 10.59 15.80
C THR A 198 14.17 10.87 16.81
N THR A 199 13.88 12.13 17.13
CA THR A 199 12.87 12.50 18.13
C THR A 199 11.49 11.96 17.74
N GLY A 200 10.95 11.05 18.55
CA GLY A 200 9.67 10.37 18.31
C GLY A 200 9.78 9.02 17.58
N VAL A 201 10.92 8.71 16.96
CA VAL A 201 11.18 7.42 16.33
C VAL A 201 11.93 6.50 17.29
N GLN A 202 11.29 5.41 17.70
CA GLN A 202 11.89 4.37 18.52
C GLN A 202 12.34 3.21 17.63
N MET A 203 13.66 3.08 17.48
CA MET A 203 14.30 1.95 16.81
C MET A 203 14.44 0.79 17.80
N GLY A 204 13.89 -0.38 17.45
CA GLY A 204 14.08 -1.63 18.19
C GLY A 204 15.50 -2.18 18.04
N THR A 205 15.87 -3.11 18.91
CA THR A 205 17.25 -3.65 19.04
C THR A 205 17.82 -4.23 17.74
N ASN A 206 16.96 -4.66 16.80
CA ASN A 206 17.35 -5.25 15.52
C ASN A 206 17.13 -4.32 14.31
N ALA A 207 16.81 -3.04 14.51
CA ALA A 207 16.44 -2.14 13.42
C ALA A 207 17.63 -1.66 12.56
N GLY A 208 18.88 -2.05 12.81
CA GLY A 208 20.05 -1.46 12.14
C GLY A 208 20.30 -0.03 12.61
N THR A 209 21.55 0.40 12.64
CA THR A 209 21.89 1.78 13.03
C THR A 209 21.47 2.75 11.91
N PRO A 210 20.92 3.95 12.25
CA PRO A 210 20.61 5.00 11.28
C PRO A 210 21.79 5.38 10.39
#